data_AF-A0A453CKM7-F1
#
_entry.id   AF-A0A453CKM7-F1
#
_cell.length_a   1.000
_cell.length_b   1.000
_cell.length_c   1.000
_cell.angle_alpha   90.00
_cell.angle_beta   90.00
_cell.angle_gamma   90.00
#
_symmetry.space_group_name_H-M   'P 1'
#
loop_
_entity.id
_entity.type
_entity.pdbx_description
1 polymer ?
#
loop_
_entity_poly.entity_id
_entity_poly.type
_entity_poly.pdbx_seq_one_letter_code
_entity_poly.pdbx_strand_id
1 'polypeptide(L)'
;MVEALRALPFKDYLKDNYNKLSKDLCYCIEILYNDHPRNSETGQSFQCMLEVLELIRILHALINYDRDTDDICSDELLEGKVEEECNPVSWPQQLNSVRTNRCNKSRFKLARSLCVQELRYLRKNLELPNYYSTRQIQLYLLQRTKCILCTVSSSFRLYGVPMDNSTSDTGKLLKKPEKPNLLDLLIVDEAAQLKECETLIPLLLPGIKQAVFIGDEYQLPALVKSKISDNAKFGRSVFERLSMLGYSKHLPFYDGKISDGPNVTSESYEKRFLASKIFGSYSFINVDGGHETTEKHGRSLRNTIEAAAVSRIVQRLFKESVSTGIKISVGVVSPYNAQVRAIHEKLGKSYNMHDGFSVKVKSVDGFQRAEEDVIIISTVRSNKAGSVGFLTNMQRTNVALTRAKHCLWIVGNGTTLSNSKSVWQKIVKDARDRGCYFDASEDKDLSNAVVKAIIEFDDAENLVRMDSLHISKP
;
A
#
# COMPACT_ATOMS: atom_id res chain seq x y z
N MET A 1 -52.60 -31.09 5.72
CA MET A 1 -51.33 -31.45 6.39
C MET A 1 -50.96 -30.28 7.29
N VAL A 2 -51.20 -30.42 8.58
CA VAL A 2 -50.78 -29.45 9.60
C VAL A 2 -49.35 -29.83 9.97
N GLU A 3 -48.37 -29.00 9.63
CA GLU A 3 -47.01 -29.15 10.16
C GLU A 3 -47.10 -29.00 11.68
N ALA A 4 -46.85 -30.09 12.40
CA ALA A 4 -46.71 -30.05 13.84
C ALA A 4 -45.48 -29.18 14.17
N LEU A 5 -45.71 -27.99 14.72
CA LEU A 5 -44.71 -27.17 15.39
C LEU A 5 -44.08 -28.03 16.51
N ARG A 6 -42.97 -28.72 16.20
CA ARG A 6 -42.13 -29.35 17.22
C ARG A 6 -41.50 -28.23 18.04
N ALA A 7 -41.91 -28.11 19.29
CA ALA A 7 -41.24 -27.23 20.25
C ALA A 7 -39.77 -27.68 20.37
N LEU A 8 -38.85 -26.78 20.00
CA LEU A 8 -37.42 -26.99 20.21
C LEU A 8 -37.15 -27.18 21.72
N PRO A 9 -36.27 -28.12 22.11
CA PRO A 9 -35.78 -28.18 23.49
C PRO A 9 -35.24 -26.82 23.93
N PHE A 10 -35.48 -26.42 25.18
CA PHE A 10 -35.03 -25.12 25.70
C PHE A 10 -33.53 -24.88 25.46
N LYS A 11 -32.70 -25.93 25.58
CA LYS A 11 -31.26 -25.91 25.30
C LYS A 11 -30.96 -25.50 23.86
N ASP A 12 -31.65 -26.07 22.89
CA ASP A 12 -31.45 -25.77 21.47
C ASP A 12 -31.96 -24.37 21.14
N TYR A 13 -33.13 -23.99 21.66
CA TYR A 13 -33.65 -22.62 21.56
C TYR A 13 -32.66 -21.59 22.13
N LEU A 14 -32.05 -21.87 23.28
CA LEU A 14 -31.10 -20.99 23.93
C LEU A 14 -29.79 -20.89 23.14
N LYS A 15 -29.22 -22.02 22.69
CA LYS A 15 -28.02 -22.05 21.85
C LYS A 15 -28.24 -21.22 20.58
N ASP A 16 -29.33 -21.46 19.85
CA ASP A 16 -29.60 -20.78 18.59
C ASP A 16 -29.81 -19.28 18.77
N ASN A 17 -30.63 -18.86 19.75
CA ASN A 17 -30.88 -17.44 19.99
C ASN A 17 -29.64 -16.73 20.53
N TYR A 18 -28.89 -17.35 21.44
CA TYR A 18 -27.65 -16.77 21.95
C TYR A 18 -26.65 -16.60 20.81
N ASN A 19 -26.43 -17.62 19.99
CA ASN A 19 -25.47 -17.56 18.88
C ASN A 19 -25.83 -16.48 17.87
N LYS A 20 -27.13 -16.30 17.58
CA LYS A 20 -27.60 -15.21 16.71
C LYS A 20 -27.39 -13.84 17.33
N LEU A 21 -27.89 -13.61 18.54
CA LEU A 21 -27.83 -12.31 19.21
C LEU A 21 -26.40 -11.90 19.57
N SER A 22 -25.57 -12.85 20.02
CA SER A 22 -24.16 -12.58 20.34
C SER A 22 -23.38 -12.20 19.11
N LYS A 23 -23.64 -12.84 17.95
CA LYS A 23 -23.00 -12.47 16.69
C LYS A 23 -23.37 -11.05 16.26
N ASP A 24 -24.65 -10.70 16.30
CA ASP A 24 -25.14 -9.36 15.95
C ASP A 24 -24.56 -8.30 16.90
N LEU A 25 -24.52 -8.59 18.21
CA LEU A 25 -23.96 -7.70 19.22
C LEU A 25 -22.44 -7.52 19.06
N CYS A 26 -21.68 -8.59 18.83
CA CYS A 26 -20.25 -8.51 18.55
C CYS A 26 -19.98 -7.62 17.35
N TYR A 27 -20.72 -7.81 16.25
CA TYR A 27 -20.58 -6.99 15.06
C TYR A 27 -20.86 -5.49 15.34
N CYS A 28 -21.92 -5.19 16.09
CA CYS A 28 -22.23 -3.82 16.52
C CYS A 28 -21.12 -3.21 17.38
N ILE A 29 -20.60 -3.96 18.36
CA ILE A 29 -19.53 -3.47 19.25
C ILE A 29 -18.23 -3.26 18.47
N GLU A 30 -17.88 -4.16 17.54
CA GLU A 30 -16.70 -4.01 16.68
C GLU A 30 -16.78 -2.74 15.82
N ILE A 31 -17.93 -2.45 15.22
CA ILE A 31 -18.14 -1.21 14.47
C ILE A 31 -17.97 0.00 15.39
N LEU A 32 -18.67 0.03 16.53
CA LEU A 32 -18.60 1.17 17.45
C LEU A 32 -17.19 1.36 18.00
N TYR A 33 -16.49 0.29 18.35
CA TYR A 33 -15.14 0.35 18.88
C TYR A 33 -14.14 0.97 17.89
N ASN A 34 -14.28 0.63 16.60
CA ASN A 34 -13.39 1.07 15.53
C ASN A 34 -13.76 2.46 14.99
N ASP A 35 -15.05 2.73 14.81
CA ASP A 35 -15.54 3.89 14.05
C ASP A 35 -16.14 5.01 14.91
N HIS A 36 -16.56 4.73 16.16
CA HIS A 36 -17.13 5.76 17.02
C HIS A 36 -16.03 6.72 17.51
N PRO A 37 -16.24 8.05 17.41
CA PRO A 37 -15.22 9.02 17.81
C PRO A 37 -14.89 8.94 19.30
N ARG A 38 -13.60 8.88 19.63
CA ARG A 38 -13.11 8.87 21.02
C ARG A 38 -12.99 10.28 21.58
N ASN A 39 -13.42 10.46 22.82
CA ASN A 39 -13.20 11.66 23.62
C ASN A 39 -12.64 11.28 25.00
N SER A 40 -12.27 12.27 25.82
CA SER A 40 -11.68 12.04 27.15
C SER A 40 -12.61 11.30 28.13
N GLU A 41 -13.92 11.33 27.88
CA GLU A 41 -14.95 10.81 28.79
C GLU A 41 -15.39 9.38 28.44
N THR A 42 -15.18 8.95 27.19
CA THR A 42 -15.63 7.65 26.67
C THR A 42 -14.63 6.51 26.91
N GLY A 43 -13.45 6.80 27.47
CA GLY A 43 -12.38 5.80 27.67
C GLY A 43 -12.86 4.53 28.38
N GLN A 44 -13.65 4.68 29.45
CA GLN A 44 -14.24 3.54 30.17
C GLN A 44 -15.22 2.73 29.32
N SER A 45 -16.04 3.40 28.48
CA SER A 45 -16.97 2.74 27.57
C SER A 45 -16.23 1.89 26.53
N PHE A 46 -15.12 2.38 25.96
CA PHE A 46 -14.33 1.58 25.01
C PHE A 46 -13.61 0.40 25.66
N GLN A 47 -13.18 0.54 26.91
CA GLN A 47 -12.62 -0.58 27.68
C GLN A 47 -13.69 -1.65 27.92
N CYS A 48 -14.88 -1.23 28.37
CA CYS A 48 -16.04 -2.09 28.58
C CYS A 48 -16.48 -2.81 27.29
N MET A 49 -16.39 -2.17 26.12
CA MET A 49 -16.65 -2.84 24.83
C MET A 49 -15.74 -4.07 24.60
N LEU A 50 -14.45 -3.96 24.90
CA LEU A 50 -13.50 -5.07 24.76
C LEU A 50 -13.78 -6.20 25.76
N GLU A 51 -14.11 -5.83 26.99
CA GLU A 51 -14.46 -6.76 28.07
C GLU A 51 -15.74 -7.53 27.74
N VAL A 52 -16.78 -6.85 27.26
CA VAL A 52 -18.02 -7.47 26.74
C VAL A 52 -17.73 -8.45 25.59
N LEU A 53 -16.91 -8.07 24.60
CA LEU A 53 -16.57 -8.97 23.49
C LEU A 53 -15.93 -10.27 23.99
N GLU A 54 -15.07 -10.18 25.00
CA GLU A 54 -14.46 -11.36 25.60
C GLU A 54 -15.47 -12.18 26.40
N LEU A 55 -16.30 -11.54 27.22
CA LEU A 55 -17.34 -12.21 27.99
C LEU A 55 -18.32 -12.96 27.10
N ILE A 56 -18.70 -12.38 25.96
CA ILE A 56 -19.52 -13.03 24.95
C ILE A 56 -18.83 -14.28 24.40
N ARG A 57 -17.51 -14.25 24.14
CA ARG A 57 -16.75 -15.42 23.69
C ARG A 57 -16.68 -16.51 24.76
N ILE A 58 -16.49 -16.15 26.02
CA ILE A 58 -16.49 -17.09 27.16
C ILE A 58 -17.87 -17.75 27.29
N LEU A 59 -18.94 -16.96 27.30
CA LEU A 59 -20.32 -17.44 27.36
C LEU A 59 -20.68 -18.32 26.16
N HIS A 60 -20.24 -17.96 24.95
CA HIS A 60 -20.42 -18.77 23.75
C HIS A 60 -19.78 -20.15 23.89
N ALA A 61 -18.55 -20.21 24.42
CA ALA A 61 -17.87 -21.48 24.65
C ALA A 61 -18.57 -22.35 25.71
N LEU A 62 -19.15 -21.73 26.76
CA LEU A 62 -19.87 -22.44 27.82
C LEU A 62 -21.25 -22.94 27.37
N ILE A 63 -21.99 -22.14 26.60
CA ILE A 63 -23.33 -22.48 26.09
C ILE A 63 -23.26 -23.58 25.03
N ASN A 64 -22.25 -23.53 24.16
CA ASN A 64 -22.06 -24.53 23.11
C ASN A 64 -21.22 -25.74 23.55
N TYR A 65 -20.96 -25.88 24.86
CA TYR A 65 -20.23 -27.03 25.40
C TYR A 65 -21.13 -28.27 25.43
N ASP A 66 -20.71 -29.36 24.78
CA ASP A 66 -21.59 -30.48 24.41
C ASP A 66 -21.34 -31.79 25.19
N ARG A 67 -20.83 -31.71 26.44
CA ARG A 67 -20.76 -32.91 27.30
C ARG A 67 -22.03 -33.07 28.14
N ASP A 68 -22.72 -34.19 27.98
CA ASP A 68 -23.98 -34.59 28.63
C ASP A 68 -23.99 -34.68 30.17
N THR A 69 -22.95 -34.20 30.87
CA THR A 69 -22.77 -34.47 32.32
C THR A 69 -22.90 -33.24 33.23
N ASP A 70 -22.87 -32.02 32.68
CA ASP A 70 -23.07 -30.77 33.42
C ASP A 70 -24.08 -29.91 32.67
N ASP A 71 -25.38 -30.12 32.92
CA ASP A 71 -26.42 -29.28 32.34
C ASP A 71 -26.39 -27.90 33.03
N ILE A 72 -25.59 -26.99 32.49
CA ILE A 72 -25.55 -25.57 32.88
C ILE A 72 -26.94 -24.93 32.71
N CYS A 73 -27.80 -25.53 31.87
CA CYS A 73 -29.04 -24.95 31.40
C CYS A 73 -30.21 -25.06 32.39
N SER A 74 -30.23 -26.06 33.27
CA SER A 74 -31.43 -26.42 34.05
C SER A 74 -31.62 -25.59 35.34
N ASP A 75 -30.54 -25.28 36.09
CA ASP A 75 -30.68 -24.71 37.44
C ASP A 75 -30.21 -23.23 37.57
N GLU A 76 -29.08 -22.83 36.94
CA GLU A 76 -28.46 -21.52 37.22
C GLU A 76 -28.92 -20.36 36.31
N LEU A 77 -29.46 -20.65 35.12
CA LEU A 77 -29.99 -19.61 34.23
C LEU A 77 -31.17 -18.86 34.86
N LEU A 78 -31.98 -19.59 35.64
CA LEU A 78 -33.17 -19.07 36.32
C LEU A 78 -32.85 -18.50 37.71
N GLU A 79 -31.78 -18.96 38.36
CA GLU A 79 -31.37 -18.50 39.68
C GLU A 79 -30.21 -17.49 39.64
N GLY A 80 -30.55 -16.21 39.79
CA GLY A 80 -29.59 -15.16 40.07
C GLY A 80 -30.06 -13.81 39.57
N LYS A 81 -30.43 -12.93 40.49
CA LYS A 81 -30.58 -11.51 40.17
C LYS A 81 -29.20 -10.97 39.81
N VAL A 82 -29.08 -10.34 38.64
CA VAL A 82 -27.88 -9.57 38.29
C VAL A 82 -27.89 -8.31 39.14
N GLU A 83 -26.96 -8.21 40.08
CA GLU A 83 -26.78 -7.03 40.93
C GLU A 83 -26.62 -5.77 40.06
N GLU A 84 -27.33 -4.69 40.43
CA GLU A 84 -27.51 -3.54 39.54
C GLU A 84 -26.32 -2.60 39.45
N GLU A 85 -25.40 -2.60 40.41
CA GLU A 85 -24.33 -1.60 40.45
C GLU A 85 -23.01 -2.20 40.93
N CYS A 86 -22.07 -2.35 40.00
CA CYS A 86 -20.66 -2.56 40.34
C CYS A 86 -19.83 -1.42 39.74
N ASN A 87 -18.80 -0.98 40.47
CA ASN A 87 -17.91 0.08 40.03
C ASN A 87 -17.11 -0.38 38.80
N PRO A 88 -17.14 0.35 37.67
CA PRO A 88 -16.39 0.01 36.44
C PRO A 88 -14.89 -0.25 36.65
N VAL A 89 -14.30 0.32 37.70
CA VAL A 89 -12.88 0.12 38.07
C VAL A 89 -12.56 -1.34 38.45
N SER A 90 -13.56 -2.09 38.94
CA SER A 90 -13.38 -3.48 39.41
C SER A 90 -13.55 -4.54 38.31
N TRP A 91 -14.12 -4.19 37.16
CA TRP A 91 -14.44 -5.14 36.09
C TRP A 91 -13.23 -5.87 35.51
N PRO A 92 -12.06 -5.23 35.27
CA PRO A 92 -10.88 -5.96 34.81
C PRO A 92 -10.46 -7.10 35.77
N GLN A 93 -10.59 -6.87 37.09
CA GLN A 93 -10.27 -7.89 38.10
C GLN A 93 -11.32 -9.01 38.13
N GLN A 94 -12.59 -8.66 37.99
CA GLN A 94 -13.69 -9.63 37.92
C GLN A 94 -13.60 -10.48 36.64
N LEU A 95 -13.26 -9.88 35.50
CA LEU A 95 -13.00 -10.58 34.24
C LEU A 95 -11.83 -11.56 34.38
N ASN A 96 -10.75 -11.18 35.06
CA ASN A 96 -9.66 -12.10 35.36
C ASN A 96 -10.12 -13.28 36.23
N SER A 97 -11.00 -13.03 37.19
CA SER A 97 -11.60 -14.07 38.02
C SER A 97 -12.42 -15.05 37.17
N VAL A 98 -13.20 -14.54 36.20
CA VAL A 98 -13.92 -15.35 35.19
C VAL A 98 -12.97 -16.19 34.33
N ARG A 99 -11.81 -15.66 33.95
CA ARG A 99 -10.80 -16.41 33.17
C ARG A 99 -10.19 -17.57 33.97
N THR A 100 -9.92 -17.36 35.25
CA THR A 100 -9.22 -18.34 36.11
C THR A 100 -10.14 -19.36 36.77
N ASN A 101 -11.45 -19.12 36.79
CA ASN A 101 -12.40 -20.00 37.45
C ASN A 101 -12.52 -21.34 36.71
N ARG A 102 -12.27 -22.43 37.43
CA ARG A 102 -12.29 -23.80 36.89
C ARG A 102 -13.68 -24.44 36.86
N CYS A 103 -14.64 -23.94 37.65
CA CYS A 103 -15.98 -24.49 37.71
C CYS A 103 -16.88 -23.80 36.67
N ASN A 104 -17.31 -24.55 35.65
CA ASN A 104 -18.11 -24.01 34.53
C ASN A 104 -19.39 -23.30 34.97
N LYS A 105 -20.09 -23.84 35.97
CA LYS A 105 -21.30 -23.25 36.57
C LYS A 105 -21.04 -21.86 37.15
N SER A 106 -20.14 -21.78 38.13
CA SER A 106 -19.75 -20.50 38.73
C SER A 106 -19.11 -19.52 37.74
N ARG A 107 -18.35 -20.02 36.76
CA ARG A 107 -17.76 -19.23 35.67
C ARG A 107 -18.84 -18.63 34.77
N PHE A 108 -19.86 -19.41 34.41
CA PHE A 108 -21.01 -18.94 33.63
C PHE A 108 -21.77 -17.85 34.39
N LYS A 109 -22.06 -18.07 35.68
CA LYS A 109 -22.77 -17.10 36.53
C LYS A 109 -22.03 -15.76 36.61
N LEU A 110 -20.72 -15.79 36.87
CA LEU A 110 -19.88 -14.58 36.92
C LEU A 110 -19.80 -13.89 35.56
N ALA A 111 -19.54 -14.64 34.47
CA ALA A 111 -19.45 -14.08 33.12
C ALA A 111 -20.77 -13.42 32.68
N ARG A 112 -21.90 -14.07 32.96
CA ARG A 112 -23.24 -13.54 32.66
C ARG A 112 -23.51 -12.26 33.44
N SER A 113 -23.25 -12.27 34.75
CA SER A 113 -23.50 -11.10 35.60
C SER A 113 -22.67 -9.90 35.15
N LEU A 114 -21.37 -10.11 34.94
CA LEU A 114 -20.46 -9.06 34.51
C LEU A 114 -20.84 -8.51 33.12
N CYS A 115 -21.12 -9.40 32.16
CA CYS A 115 -21.53 -9.00 30.81
C CYS A 115 -22.79 -8.13 30.81
N VAL A 116 -23.79 -8.49 31.62
CA VAL A 116 -25.03 -7.70 31.73
C VAL A 116 -24.78 -6.35 32.42
N GLN A 117 -23.94 -6.30 33.45
CA GLN A 117 -23.58 -5.03 34.12
C GLN A 117 -22.87 -4.09 33.15
N GLU A 118 -21.89 -4.59 32.42
CA GLU A 118 -21.14 -3.86 31.41
C GLU A 118 -22.03 -3.38 30.27
N LEU A 119 -22.90 -4.23 29.72
CA LEU A 119 -23.87 -3.83 28.70
C LEU A 119 -24.85 -2.74 29.19
N ARG A 120 -25.29 -2.81 30.45
CA ARG A 120 -26.13 -1.76 31.07
C ARG A 120 -25.35 -0.45 31.20
N TYR A 121 -24.07 -0.52 31.55
CA TYR A 121 -23.21 0.65 31.61
C TYR A 121 -23.00 1.28 30.23
N LEU A 122 -22.70 0.48 29.20
CA LEU A 122 -22.61 0.97 27.82
C LEU A 122 -23.91 1.65 27.40
N ARG A 123 -25.06 1.03 27.68
CA ARG A 123 -26.37 1.64 27.37
C ARG A 123 -26.60 2.99 28.06
N LYS A 124 -26.05 3.19 29.27
CA LYS A 124 -26.23 4.41 30.06
C LYS A 124 -25.21 5.50 29.71
N ASN A 125 -23.98 5.13 29.36
CA ASN A 125 -22.84 6.05 29.24
C ASN A 125 -22.31 6.22 27.80
N LEU A 126 -22.76 5.39 26.84
CA LEU A 126 -22.42 5.56 25.44
C LEU A 126 -23.53 6.33 24.73
N GLU A 127 -23.34 7.64 24.57
CA GLU A 127 -24.26 8.47 23.80
C GLU A 127 -24.11 8.23 22.30
N LEU A 128 -25.02 7.42 21.74
CA LEU A 128 -25.10 7.23 20.30
C LEU A 128 -25.99 8.30 19.67
N PRO A 129 -25.60 8.85 18.51
CA PRO A 129 -26.42 9.82 17.80
C PRO A 129 -27.73 9.17 17.33
N ASN A 130 -28.84 9.88 17.50
CA ASN A 130 -30.14 9.46 16.99
C ASN A 130 -30.31 9.85 15.50
N TYR A 131 -29.44 9.31 14.64
CA TYR A 131 -29.43 9.60 13.20
C TYR A 131 -29.66 8.33 12.38
N TYR A 132 -30.55 8.41 11.40
CA TYR A 132 -30.91 7.28 10.54
C TYR A 132 -30.48 7.44 9.10
N SER A 133 -29.97 8.63 8.71
CA SER A 133 -29.44 8.87 7.37
C SER A 133 -27.92 8.78 7.35
N THR A 134 -27.38 8.20 6.27
CA THR A 134 -25.93 8.11 6.03
C THR A 134 -25.25 9.48 6.13
N ARG A 135 -25.90 10.54 5.62
CA ARG A 135 -25.35 11.91 5.64
C ARG A 135 -25.21 12.45 7.07
N GLN A 136 -26.20 12.25 7.92
CA GLN A 136 -26.13 12.73 9.31
C GLN A 136 -25.07 11.98 10.11
N ILE A 137 -24.94 10.66 9.92
CA ILE A 137 -23.85 9.87 10.53
C ILE A 137 -22.48 10.37 10.04
N GLN A 138 -22.32 10.60 8.73
CA GLN A 138 -21.08 11.17 8.19
C GLN A 138 -20.73 12.53 8.82
N LEU A 139 -21.71 13.44 8.94
CA LEU A 139 -21.49 14.74 9.58
C LEU A 139 -21.11 14.59 11.05
N TYR A 140 -21.81 13.72 11.79
CA TYR A 140 -21.52 13.42 13.19
C TYR A 140 -20.08 12.95 13.40
N LEU A 141 -19.61 12.03 12.54
CA LEU A 141 -18.24 11.53 12.57
C LEU A 141 -17.24 12.63 12.23
N LEU A 142 -17.44 13.34 11.10
CA LEU A 142 -16.54 14.39 10.62
C LEU A 142 -16.32 15.50 11.65
N GLN A 143 -17.38 15.96 12.32
CA GLN A 143 -17.31 17.00 13.36
C GLN A 143 -16.46 16.58 14.57
N ARG A 144 -16.29 15.28 14.82
CA ARG A 144 -15.54 14.73 15.95
C ARG A 144 -14.19 14.15 15.55
N THR A 145 -13.87 14.14 14.25
CA THR A 145 -12.56 13.67 13.78
C THR A 145 -11.47 14.70 14.07
N LYS A 146 -10.31 14.22 14.52
CA LYS A 146 -9.12 15.05 14.75
C LYS A 146 -8.23 15.20 13.51
N CYS A 147 -8.32 14.23 12.60
CA CYS A 147 -7.54 14.16 11.38
C CYS A 147 -8.41 13.55 10.28
N ILE A 148 -8.35 14.13 9.08
CA ILE A 148 -9.07 13.65 7.91
C ILE A 148 -8.04 13.34 6.83
N LEU A 149 -7.92 12.06 6.48
CA LEU A 149 -7.09 11.60 5.37
C LEU A 149 -7.97 11.47 4.14
N CYS A 150 -7.66 12.20 3.09
CA CYS A 150 -8.38 12.15 1.82
C CYS A 150 -7.45 12.49 0.66
N THR A 151 -7.90 12.22 -0.57
CA THR A 151 -7.17 12.71 -1.74
C THR A 151 -7.44 14.19 -1.90
N VAL A 152 -6.50 14.91 -2.52
CA VAL A 152 -6.64 16.33 -2.82
C VAL A 152 -7.92 16.62 -3.58
N SER A 153 -8.29 15.74 -4.54
CA SER A 153 -9.56 15.85 -5.23
C SER A 153 -10.75 15.64 -4.28
N SER A 154 -10.82 14.56 -3.51
CA SER A 154 -12.00 14.28 -2.68
C SER A 154 -12.19 15.24 -1.50
N SER A 155 -11.17 16.03 -1.17
CA SER A 155 -11.23 17.08 -0.15
C SER A 155 -12.34 18.11 -0.39
N PHE A 156 -12.78 18.33 -1.64
CA PHE A 156 -13.90 19.25 -1.94
C PHE A 156 -15.19 18.89 -1.16
N ARG A 157 -15.36 17.61 -0.78
CA ARG A 157 -16.53 17.14 -0.01
C ARG A 157 -16.61 17.77 1.37
N LEU A 158 -15.50 18.31 1.88
CA LEU A 158 -15.40 18.97 3.18
C LEU A 158 -15.84 20.45 3.12
N TYR A 159 -15.89 21.06 1.93
CA TYR A 159 -16.20 22.48 1.76
C TYR A 159 -17.58 22.88 2.34
N GLY A 160 -18.56 21.98 2.24
CA GLY A 160 -19.94 22.19 2.71
C GLY A 160 -20.27 21.44 4.01
N VAL A 161 -19.26 21.02 4.78
CA VAL A 161 -19.49 20.37 6.07
C VAL A 161 -19.60 21.45 7.15
N PRO A 162 -20.76 21.63 7.80
CA PRO A 162 -20.87 22.53 8.94
C PRO A 162 -20.02 21.98 10.09
N MET A 163 -18.89 22.61 10.36
CA MET A 163 -17.93 22.18 11.39
C MET A 163 -18.19 22.82 12.76
N ASP A 164 -19.39 23.38 12.96
CA ASP A 164 -19.83 23.92 14.25
C ASP A 164 -20.54 22.84 15.08
N ASN A 165 -20.20 22.77 16.36
CA ASN A 165 -20.86 21.89 17.34
C ASN A 165 -22.25 22.39 17.78
N SER A 166 -22.76 23.48 17.20
CA SER A 166 -24.09 23.98 17.53
C SER A 166 -25.17 23.12 16.87
N THR A 167 -25.71 22.18 17.63
CA THR A 167 -27.02 21.59 17.38
C THR A 167 -28.08 22.70 17.42
N SER A 168 -28.57 23.14 16.27
CA SER A 168 -29.91 23.72 16.21
C SER A 168 -30.45 23.65 14.79
N ASP A 169 -31.58 22.96 14.67
CA ASP A 169 -32.71 23.23 13.79
C ASP A 169 -32.46 23.89 12.44
N THR A 170 -32.92 23.17 11.42
CA THR A 170 -33.36 23.67 10.13
C THR A 170 -34.02 25.05 10.24
N GLY A 171 -33.31 26.09 9.82
CA GLY A 171 -33.90 27.41 9.58
C GLY A 171 -33.23 28.56 10.35
N LYS A 172 -31.99 28.89 10.01
CA LYS A 172 -31.43 30.24 10.14
C LYS A 172 -30.24 30.40 9.19
N LEU A 173 -30.56 30.64 7.92
CA LEU A 173 -29.66 31.33 7.00
C LEU A 173 -29.36 32.71 7.62
N LEU A 174 -28.09 33.13 7.62
CA LEU A 174 -27.60 34.48 7.97
C LEU A 174 -27.38 34.80 9.46
N LYS A 175 -26.66 33.94 10.19
CA LYS A 175 -25.73 34.44 11.22
C LYS A 175 -24.33 33.90 10.94
N LYS A 176 -23.35 34.80 10.84
CA LYS A 176 -21.92 34.44 10.75
C LYS A 176 -21.60 33.54 11.96
N PRO A 177 -20.99 32.37 11.78
CA PRO A 177 -20.57 31.53 12.88
C PRO A 177 -19.47 32.23 13.70
N GLU A 178 -19.68 32.35 15.01
CA GLU A 178 -18.77 33.04 15.95
C GLU A 178 -17.68 32.13 16.53
N LYS A 179 -17.49 30.90 16.03
CA LYS A 179 -16.32 30.06 16.32
C LYS A 179 -15.76 29.41 15.06
N PRO A 180 -14.43 29.23 14.97
CA PRO A 180 -13.76 28.95 13.71
C PRO A 180 -13.89 27.47 13.32
N ASN A 181 -13.99 27.25 12.02
CA ASN A 181 -13.88 25.97 11.33
C ASN A 181 -12.78 25.07 11.93
N LEU A 182 -13.06 23.77 12.06
CA LEU A 182 -12.20 22.78 12.74
C LEU A 182 -10.84 22.49 12.07
N LEU A 183 -10.67 22.87 10.80
CA LEU A 183 -9.50 22.54 10.00
C LEU A 183 -8.58 23.76 9.90
N ASP A 184 -7.65 23.88 10.84
CA ASP A 184 -6.68 24.98 10.86
C ASP A 184 -5.40 24.66 10.07
N LEU A 185 -5.06 23.38 9.93
CA LEU A 185 -3.83 22.88 9.32
C LEU A 185 -4.13 21.94 8.15
N LEU A 186 -3.57 22.26 6.99
CA LEU A 186 -3.55 21.42 5.81
C LEU A 186 -2.14 20.84 5.61
N ILE A 187 -2.03 19.52 5.50
CA ILE A 187 -0.80 18.85 5.09
C ILE A 187 -1.09 18.15 3.76
N VAL A 188 -0.29 18.46 2.73
CA VAL A 188 -0.38 17.80 1.43
C VAL A 188 0.93 17.08 1.17
N ASP A 189 0.88 15.76 1.29
CA ASP A 189 1.98 14.90 0.90
C ASP A 189 2.01 14.70 -0.62
N GLU A 190 3.20 14.44 -1.16
CA GLU A 190 3.46 14.27 -2.59
C GLU A 190 3.00 15.47 -3.45
N ALA A 191 3.02 16.67 -2.88
CA ALA A 191 2.50 17.87 -3.53
C ALA A 191 3.31 18.29 -4.78
N ALA A 192 4.53 17.77 -4.96
CA ALA A 192 5.31 17.95 -6.19
C ALA A 192 4.69 17.23 -7.41
N GLN A 193 3.87 16.20 -7.17
CA GLN A 193 3.16 15.43 -8.21
C GLN A 193 1.79 16.05 -8.57
N LEU A 194 1.37 17.11 -7.89
CA LEU A 194 0.08 17.76 -8.11
C LEU A 194 0.23 18.93 -9.09
N LYS A 195 -0.81 19.12 -9.90
CA LYS A 195 -0.99 20.37 -10.64
C LYS A 195 -1.34 21.47 -9.63
N GLU A 196 -0.98 22.71 -9.95
CA GLU A 196 -1.38 23.88 -9.14
C GLU A 196 -2.90 23.89 -8.86
N CYS A 197 -3.73 23.64 -9.88
CA CYS A 197 -5.19 23.64 -9.74
C CYS A 197 -5.72 22.53 -8.82
N GLU A 198 -5.03 21.39 -8.72
CA GLU A 198 -5.39 20.32 -7.80
C GLU A 198 -5.07 20.75 -6.37
N THR A 199 -3.88 21.30 -6.15
CA THR A 199 -3.44 21.80 -4.83
C THR A 199 -4.37 22.88 -4.26
N LEU A 200 -5.03 23.66 -5.13
CA LEU A 200 -5.99 24.68 -4.73
C LEU A 200 -7.28 24.10 -4.12
N ILE A 201 -7.68 22.88 -4.45
CA ILE A 201 -8.94 22.28 -3.97
C ILE A 201 -8.99 22.26 -2.42
N PRO A 202 -8.01 21.68 -1.71
CA PRO A 202 -8.01 21.69 -0.25
C PRO A 202 -7.66 23.07 0.35
N LEU A 203 -6.94 23.93 -0.39
CA LEU A 203 -6.64 25.30 0.07
C LEU A 203 -7.88 26.19 0.14
N LEU A 204 -8.91 25.89 -0.66
CA LEU A 204 -10.19 26.59 -0.62
C LEU A 204 -11.07 26.14 0.56
N LEU A 205 -10.65 25.15 1.34
CA LEU A 205 -11.43 24.72 2.51
C LEU A 205 -11.52 25.85 3.54
N PRO A 206 -12.72 26.15 4.06
CA PRO A 206 -12.89 27.17 5.08
C PRO A 206 -12.10 26.81 6.35
N GLY A 207 -11.35 27.78 6.88
CA GLY A 207 -10.63 27.63 8.16
C GLY A 207 -9.14 27.38 8.06
N ILE A 208 -8.62 26.96 6.90
CA ILE A 208 -7.19 26.68 6.75
C ILE A 208 -6.39 27.95 7.05
N LYS A 209 -5.58 27.91 8.11
CA LYS A 209 -4.66 28.99 8.53
C LYS A 209 -3.22 28.69 8.13
N GLN A 210 -2.86 27.41 8.09
CA GLN A 210 -1.53 26.94 7.75
C GLN A 210 -1.61 25.80 6.74
N ALA A 211 -0.77 25.85 5.71
CA ALA A 211 -0.61 24.76 4.75
C ALA A 211 0.86 24.33 4.68
N VAL A 212 1.09 23.01 4.74
CA VAL A 212 2.41 22.38 4.63
C VAL A 212 2.39 21.48 3.42
N PHE A 213 3.22 21.80 2.42
CA PHE A 213 3.42 20.99 1.23
C PHE A 213 4.68 20.15 1.41
N ILE A 214 4.56 18.84 1.24
CA ILE A 214 5.66 17.88 1.31
C ILE A 214 5.76 17.21 -0.07
N GLY A 215 6.97 17.09 -0.63
CA GLY A 215 7.17 16.47 -1.93
C GLY A 215 8.57 16.72 -2.49
N ASP A 216 8.93 15.94 -3.50
CA ASP A 216 10.22 16.00 -4.19
C ASP A 216 10.04 16.42 -5.66
N GLU A 217 10.51 17.62 -6.01
CA GLU A 217 10.48 18.15 -7.38
C GLU A 217 11.44 17.45 -8.35
N TYR A 218 12.41 16.70 -7.81
CA TYR A 218 13.34 15.89 -8.58
C TYR A 218 12.77 14.50 -8.92
N GLN A 219 11.58 14.18 -8.44
CA GLN A 219 10.78 13.03 -8.86
C GLN A 219 9.74 13.43 -9.92
N LEU A 220 8.82 12.52 -10.25
CA LEU A 220 7.93 12.73 -11.40
C LEU A 220 6.98 13.92 -11.18
N PRO A 221 6.84 14.78 -12.20
CA PRO A 221 5.87 15.86 -12.17
C PRO A 221 4.44 15.33 -12.34
N ALA A 222 3.46 16.22 -12.21
CA ALA A 222 2.07 15.89 -12.47
C ALA A 222 1.84 15.35 -13.90
N LEU A 223 1.07 14.27 -14.01
CA LEU A 223 0.75 13.69 -15.31
C LEU A 223 -0.17 14.60 -16.12
N VAL A 224 0.32 15.06 -17.28
CA VAL A 224 -0.45 15.81 -18.28
C VAL A 224 -0.52 15.03 -19.58
N LYS A 225 -1.72 14.57 -19.96
CA LYS A 225 -1.93 13.78 -21.19
C LYS A 225 -1.82 14.60 -22.47
N SER A 226 -2.30 15.85 -22.43
CA SER A 226 -2.30 16.75 -23.58
C SER A 226 -0.94 17.41 -23.75
N LYS A 227 -0.30 17.18 -24.90
CA LYS A 227 0.96 17.86 -25.25
C LYS A 227 0.80 19.38 -25.31
N ILE A 228 -0.37 19.88 -25.72
CA ILE A 228 -0.65 21.32 -25.76
C ILE A 228 -0.64 21.89 -24.33
N SER A 229 -1.30 21.21 -23.39
CA SER A 229 -1.34 21.62 -21.98
C SER A 229 0.04 21.49 -21.31
N ASP A 230 0.80 20.46 -21.63
CA ASP A 230 2.17 20.27 -21.13
C ASP A 230 3.10 21.40 -21.62
N ASN A 231 3.02 21.75 -22.90
CA ASN A 231 3.74 22.89 -23.48
C ASN A 231 3.35 24.21 -22.80
N ALA A 232 2.09 24.35 -22.38
CA ALA A 232 1.60 25.49 -21.60
C ALA A 232 1.94 25.43 -20.10
N LYS A 233 2.75 24.45 -19.66
CA LYS A 233 3.16 24.23 -18.27
C LYS A 233 1.99 23.99 -17.31
N PHE A 234 0.91 23.38 -17.79
CA PHE A 234 -0.24 23.01 -16.96
C PHE A 234 0.11 22.02 -15.84
N GLY A 235 1.16 21.21 -16.04
CA GLY A 235 1.66 20.25 -15.05
C GLY A 235 2.55 20.86 -13.97
N ARG A 236 2.78 22.17 -13.99
CA ARG A 236 3.56 22.88 -12.97
C ARG A 236 2.94 22.66 -11.59
N SER A 237 3.79 22.34 -10.60
CA SER A 237 3.38 22.19 -9.21
C SER A 237 3.49 23.50 -8.43
N VAL A 238 2.84 23.57 -7.27
CA VAL A 238 2.98 24.70 -6.34
C VAL A 238 4.44 24.90 -5.92
N PHE A 239 5.21 23.82 -5.77
CA PHE A 239 6.64 23.91 -5.46
C PHE A 239 7.39 24.64 -6.56
N GLU A 240 7.28 24.18 -7.81
CA GLU A 240 7.95 24.81 -8.95
C GLU A 240 7.57 26.30 -9.03
N ARG A 241 6.28 26.63 -8.83
CA ARG A 241 5.81 28.02 -8.79
C ARG A 241 6.46 28.87 -7.70
N LEU A 242 6.42 28.41 -6.45
CA LEU A 242 6.97 29.15 -5.31
C LEU A 242 8.49 29.35 -5.46
N SER A 243 9.17 28.34 -6.01
CA SER A 243 10.60 28.40 -6.34
C SER A 243 10.91 29.51 -7.34
N MET A 244 10.12 29.61 -8.41
CA MET A 244 10.27 30.65 -9.43
C MET A 244 10.02 32.05 -8.86
N LEU A 245 9.20 32.16 -7.81
CA LEU A 245 8.93 33.42 -7.10
C LEU A 245 9.99 33.76 -6.04
N GLY A 246 11.06 32.96 -5.91
CA GLY A 246 12.17 33.22 -5.00
C GLY A 246 11.93 32.78 -3.56
N TYR A 247 10.87 32.02 -3.28
CA TYR A 247 10.68 31.42 -1.96
C TYR A 247 11.72 30.33 -1.73
N SER A 248 12.44 30.45 -0.62
CA SER A 248 13.48 29.49 -0.24
C SER A 248 12.88 28.12 0.05
N LYS A 249 13.51 27.10 -0.53
CA LYS A 249 13.27 25.71 -0.15
C LYS A 249 14.16 25.37 1.01
N HIS A 250 13.66 24.55 1.93
CA HIS A 250 14.53 23.95 2.94
C HIS A 250 15.58 22.99 2.33
N LEU A 251 15.40 22.50 1.09
CA LEU A 251 16.35 21.63 0.38
C LEU A 251 16.53 22.07 -1.09
N PRO A 252 17.55 22.89 -1.41
CA PRO A 252 17.89 23.28 -2.77
C PRO A 252 18.82 22.22 -3.39
N PHE A 253 18.24 21.27 -4.12
CA PHE A 253 18.96 20.15 -4.77
C PHE A 253 19.70 19.19 -3.84
N TYR A 254 19.85 17.95 -4.31
CA TYR A 254 20.55 16.95 -3.54
C TYR A 254 22.06 17.16 -3.50
N ASP A 255 22.70 17.72 -4.55
CA ASP A 255 24.10 18.23 -4.61
C ASP A 255 25.14 17.58 -3.67
N GLY A 256 25.12 16.25 -3.53
CA GLY A 256 25.96 15.52 -2.56
C GLY A 256 25.65 15.76 -1.07
N LYS A 257 24.57 16.47 -0.75
CA LYS A 257 24.05 16.80 0.59
C LYS A 257 23.14 15.73 1.18
N ILE A 258 22.72 14.72 0.41
CA ILE A 258 22.07 13.53 0.99
C ILE A 258 23.15 12.74 1.73
N SER A 259 22.93 12.50 3.03
CA SER A 259 23.76 11.63 3.85
C SER A 259 23.09 10.29 4.10
N ASP A 260 23.90 9.25 4.23
CA ASP A 260 23.44 7.92 4.61
C ASP A 260 22.96 7.88 6.07
N GLY A 261 21.87 7.16 6.33
CA GLY A 261 21.38 6.89 7.67
C GLY A 261 22.24 5.86 8.43
N PRO A 262 22.22 5.86 9.77
CA PRO A 262 22.96 4.88 10.57
C PRO A 262 22.48 3.43 10.32
N ASN A 263 21.26 3.26 9.85
CA ASN A 263 20.67 1.97 9.51
C ASN A 263 21.23 1.35 8.21
N VAL A 264 21.76 2.16 7.28
CA VAL A 264 22.29 1.66 6.00
C VAL A 264 23.81 1.49 6.01
N THR A 265 24.48 2.10 6.98
CA THR A 265 25.95 2.02 7.16
C THR A 265 26.39 0.80 7.96
N SER A 266 25.47 0.03 8.53
CA SER A 266 25.80 -1.20 9.26
C SER A 266 26.10 -2.35 8.29
N GLU A 267 27.07 -3.20 8.64
CA GLU A 267 27.42 -4.39 7.83
C GLU A 267 26.23 -5.33 7.60
N SER A 268 25.29 -5.37 8.55
CA SER A 268 24.07 -6.18 8.45
C SER A 268 23.11 -5.74 7.35
N TYR A 269 23.25 -4.51 6.86
CA TYR A 269 22.43 -3.93 5.80
C TYR A 269 22.86 -4.41 4.41
N GLU A 270 24.14 -4.76 4.24
CA GLU A 270 24.63 -5.33 2.99
C GLU A 270 24.00 -6.72 2.80
N LYS A 271 23.19 -6.85 1.73
CA LYS A 271 22.59 -8.12 1.34
C LYS A 271 23.14 -8.53 -0.01
N ARG A 272 23.53 -9.79 -0.10
CA ARG A 272 23.97 -10.41 -1.35
C ARG A 272 23.09 -11.62 -1.63
N PHE A 273 22.09 -11.43 -2.48
CA PHE A 273 21.11 -12.47 -2.79
C PHE A 273 21.62 -13.51 -3.80
N LEU A 274 22.67 -13.17 -4.58
CA LEU A 274 23.31 -14.07 -5.54
C LEU A 274 24.83 -14.06 -5.35
N ALA A 275 25.47 -15.23 -5.39
CA ALA A 275 26.90 -15.36 -5.08
C ALA A 275 27.84 -14.64 -6.06
N SER A 276 27.45 -14.49 -7.34
CA SER A 276 28.31 -13.91 -8.38
C SER A 276 28.64 -12.43 -8.11
N LYS A 277 29.86 -11.99 -8.47
CA LYS A 277 30.35 -10.60 -8.28
C LYS A 277 29.53 -9.56 -9.04
N ILE A 278 28.86 -9.97 -10.12
CA ILE A 278 28.03 -9.10 -10.94
C ILE A 278 26.70 -8.70 -10.26
N PHE A 279 26.40 -9.28 -9.09
CA PHE A 279 25.18 -9.06 -8.31
C PHE A 279 25.51 -8.44 -6.94
N GLY A 280 26.32 -7.38 -6.94
CA GLY A 280 26.59 -6.57 -5.73
C GLY A 280 25.44 -5.63 -5.39
N SER A 281 25.59 -4.80 -4.34
CA SER A 281 24.56 -3.81 -3.95
C SER A 281 24.26 -2.79 -5.06
N TYR A 282 25.25 -2.49 -5.90
CA TYR A 282 25.09 -1.72 -7.13
C TYR A 282 25.84 -2.40 -8.26
N SER A 283 25.20 -2.64 -9.40
CA SER A 283 25.85 -3.24 -10.56
C SER A 283 25.23 -2.75 -11.86
N PHE A 284 26.09 -2.39 -12.81
CA PHE A 284 25.73 -2.18 -14.20
C PHE A 284 26.13 -3.41 -15.00
N ILE A 285 25.14 -4.13 -15.54
CA ILE A 285 25.30 -5.37 -16.30
C ILE A 285 25.10 -5.05 -17.78
N ASN A 286 26.21 -4.97 -18.50
CA ASN A 286 26.23 -4.73 -19.93
C ASN A 286 25.69 -5.93 -20.70
N VAL A 287 24.66 -5.70 -21.51
CA VAL A 287 24.11 -6.68 -22.45
C VAL A 287 24.40 -6.19 -23.86
N ASP A 288 25.43 -6.79 -24.46
CA ASP A 288 25.79 -6.53 -25.85
C ASP A 288 25.02 -7.45 -26.82
N GLY A 289 24.93 -7.05 -28.10
CA GLY A 289 24.18 -7.77 -29.13
C GLY A 289 22.66 -7.58 -29.08
N GLY A 290 22.13 -6.85 -28.10
CA GLY A 290 20.72 -6.45 -28.02
C GLY A 290 20.30 -5.55 -29.20
N HIS A 291 19.18 -5.83 -29.84
CA HIS A 291 18.54 -4.91 -30.79
C HIS A 291 17.17 -4.46 -30.27
N GLU A 292 16.94 -3.14 -30.27
CA GLU A 292 15.63 -2.58 -29.92
C GLU A 292 14.65 -2.78 -31.08
N THR A 293 13.49 -3.37 -30.78
CA THR A 293 12.41 -3.59 -31.76
C THR A 293 11.13 -2.88 -31.31
N THR A 294 10.31 -2.48 -32.28
CA THR A 294 8.97 -1.94 -32.04
C THR A 294 7.92 -3.06 -32.03
N GLU A 295 6.88 -2.93 -31.21
CA GLU A 295 5.72 -3.82 -31.29
C GLU A 295 4.96 -3.69 -32.62
N LYS A 296 4.36 -4.79 -33.10
CA LYS A 296 3.60 -4.82 -34.35
C LYS A 296 2.44 -3.80 -34.41
N HIS A 297 1.87 -3.41 -33.26
CA HIS A 297 0.69 -2.54 -33.17
C HIS A 297 0.95 -1.27 -32.32
N GLY A 298 2.22 -0.92 -32.03
CA GLY A 298 2.56 0.19 -31.14
C GLY A 298 3.96 0.77 -31.36
N ARG A 299 4.16 2.02 -30.93
CA ARG A 299 5.46 2.73 -31.00
C ARG A 299 6.37 2.47 -29.79
N SER A 300 6.01 1.54 -28.90
CA SER A 300 6.80 1.23 -27.69
C SER A 300 7.90 0.22 -28.04
N LEU A 301 9.07 0.41 -27.42
CA LEU A 301 10.28 -0.39 -27.70
C LEU A 301 10.41 -1.54 -26.72
N ARG A 302 11.00 -2.64 -27.20
CA ARG A 302 11.42 -3.78 -26.37
C ARG A 302 12.79 -4.29 -26.82
N ASN A 303 13.47 -4.97 -25.92
CA ASN A 303 14.73 -5.64 -26.16
C ASN A 303 14.62 -7.05 -25.58
N THR A 304 14.46 -8.04 -26.47
CA THR A 304 14.22 -9.45 -26.11
C THR A 304 15.41 -10.07 -25.40
N ILE A 305 16.63 -9.60 -25.70
CA ILE A 305 17.88 -10.08 -25.11
C ILE A 305 18.00 -9.55 -23.68
N GLU A 306 17.76 -8.25 -23.45
CA GLU A 306 17.64 -7.72 -22.08
C GLU A 306 16.52 -8.42 -21.30
N ALA A 307 15.36 -8.66 -21.91
CA ALA A 307 14.26 -9.37 -21.27
C ALA A 307 14.67 -10.80 -20.87
N ALA A 308 15.46 -11.49 -21.70
CA ALA A 308 16.02 -12.80 -21.37
C ALA A 308 16.96 -12.76 -20.17
N ALA A 309 17.88 -11.79 -20.15
CA ALA A 309 18.81 -11.60 -19.04
C ALA A 309 18.04 -11.32 -17.74
N VAL A 310 17.11 -10.36 -17.75
CA VAL A 310 16.28 -10.01 -16.59
C VAL A 310 15.46 -11.20 -16.09
N SER A 311 14.78 -11.93 -16.98
CA SER A 311 14.02 -13.12 -16.60
C SER A 311 14.91 -14.18 -15.97
N ARG A 312 16.15 -14.36 -16.48
CA ARG A 312 17.10 -15.30 -15.88
C ARG A 312 17.55 -14.86 -14.49
N ILE A 313 17.80 -13.57 -14.26
CA ILE A 313 18.14 -13.03 -12.94
C ILE A 313 17.02 -13.33 -11.94
N VAL A 314 15.77 -13.00 -12.31
CA VAL A 314 14.60 -13.24 -11.45
C VAL A 314 14.43 -14.73 -11.14
N GLN A 315 14.62 -15.61 -12.12
CA GLN A 315 14.58 -17.07 -11.92
C GLN A 315 15.62 -17.55 -10.91
N ARG A 316 16.82 -16.96 -10.92
CA ARG A 316 17.88 -17.30 -9.95
C ARG A 316 17.54 -16.80 -8.56
N LEU A 317 17.05 -15.56 -8.44
CA LEU A 317 16.57 -15.02 -7.16
C LEU A 317 15.45 -15.87 -6.57
N PHE A 318 14.51 -16.33 -7.39
CA PHE A 318 13.46 -17.24 -6.94
C PHE A 318 14.03 -18.56 -6.42
N LYS A 319 14.96 -19.18 -7.17
CA LYS A 319 15.62 -20.42 -6.73
C LYS A 319 16.35 -20.23 -5.41
N GLU A 320 17.06 -19.11 -5.22
CA GLU A 320 17.75 -18.83 -3.96
C GLU A 320 16.77 -18.55 -2.81
N SER A 321 15.68 -17.85 -3.05
CA SER A 321 14.63 -17.64 -2.04
C SER A 321 14.04 -18.98 -1.57
N VAL A 322 13.78 -19.90 -2.49
CA VAL A 322 13.26 -21.24 -2.19
C VAL A 322 14.29 -22.12 -1.47
N SER A 323 15.56 -22.10 -1.89
CA SER A 323 16.61 -22.95 -1.30
C SER A 323 17.00 -22.50 0.10
N THR A 324 17.05 -21.19 0.35
CA THR A 324 17.50 -20.60 1.61
C THR A 324 16.36 -20.27 2.57
N GLY A 325 15.12 -20.18 2.08
CA GLY A 325 13.97 -19.70 2.84
C GLY A 325 13.97 -18.19 3.08
N ILE A 326 14.89 -17.43 2.48
CA ILE A 326 14.96 -15.98 2.62
C ILE A 326 13.80 -15.34 1.85
N LYS A 327 13.12 -14.39 2.51
CA LYS A 327 12.09 -13.59 1.86
C LYS A 327 12.73 -12.51 0.99
N ILE A 328 12.34 -12.45 -0.28
CA ILE A 328 12.90 -11.49 -1.25
C ILE A 328 11.75 -10.84 -2.02
N SER A 329 11.77 -9.51 -2.04
CA SER A 329 10.92 -8.68 -2.89
C SER A 329 11.72 -8.12 -4.06
N VAL A 330 11.23 -8.30 -5.29
CA VAL A 330 11.92 -7.94 -6.53
C VAL A 330 11.07 -6.99 -7.36
N GLY A 331 11.62 -5.84 -7.72
CA GLY A 331 11.01 -4.92 -8.67
C GLY A 331 11.78 -4.90 -9.99
N VAL A 332 11.08 -5.17 -11.09
CA VAL A 332 11.63 -4.98 -12.44
C VAL A 332 11.02 -3.72 -13.04
N VAL A 333 11.87 -2.76 -13.35
CA VAL A 333 11.48 -1.44 -13.84
C VAL A 333 11.98 -1.24 -15.26
N SER A 334 11.11 -0.75 -16.15
CA SER A 334 11.53 -0.36 -17.50
C SER A 334 10.82 0.91 -17.97
N PRO A 335 11.47 1.81 -18.74
CA PRO A 335 10.81 3.00 -19.27
C PRO A 335 9.78 2.71 -20.37
N TYR A 336 9.75 1.49 -20.93
CA TYR A 336 8.88 1.12 -22.05
C TYR A 336 7.86 0.04 -21.67
N ASN A 337 6.57 0.31 -21.88
CA ASN A 337 5.50 -0.65 -21.58
C ASN A 337 5.58 -1.94 -22.41
N ALA A 338 6.12 -1.88 -23.64
CA ALA A 338 6.38 -3.09 -24.44
C ALA A 338 7.41 -4.01 -23.77
N GLN A 339 8.46 -3.44 -23.16
CA GLN A 339 9.43 -4.23 -22.38
C GLN A 339 8.81 -4.82 -21.11
N VAL A 340 7.98 -4.04 -20.40
CA VAL A 340 7.24 -4.52 -19.22
C VAL A 340 6.42 -5.75 -19.57
N ARG A 341 5.66 -5.70 -20.67
CA ARG A 341 4.89 -6.86 -21.17
C ARG A 341 5.79 -8.03 -21.55
N ALA A 342 6.85 -7.80 -22.32
CA ALA A 342 7.76 -8.85 -22.77
C ALA A 342 8.41 -9.60 -21.59
N ILE A 343 8.83 -8.87 -20.54
CA ILE A 343 9.37 -9.48 -19.32
C ILE A 343 8.29 -10.24 -18.57
N HIS A 344 7.09 -9.66 -18.42
CA HIS A 344 5.97 -10.32 -17.74
C HIS A 344 5.56 -11.64 -18.43
N GLU A 345 5.48 -11.64 -19.76
CA GLU A 345 5.21 -12.84 -20.57
C GLU A 345 6.27 -13.92 -20.34
N LYS A 346 7.55 -13.54 -20.29
CA LYS A 346 8.67 -14.47 -20.12
C LYS A 346 8.79 -15.01 -18.70
N LEU A 347 8.36 -14.25 -17.69
CA LEU A 347 8.28 -14.71 -16.30
C LEU A 347 7.09 -15.65 -16.07
N GLY A 348 5.95 -15.41 -16.71
CA GLY A 348 4.73 -16.20 -16.48
C GLY A 348 4.15 -16.01 -15.07
N LYS A 349 3.32 -16.96 -14.61
CA LYS A 349 2.57 -16.86 -13.33
C LYS A 349 3.20 -17.61 -12.15
N SER A 350 4.30 -18.34 -12.37
CA SER A 350 4.82 -19.34 -11.43
C SER A 350 5.36 -18.80 -10.11
N TYR A 351 5.63 -17.50 -10.01
CA TYR A 351 6.22 -16.87 -8.82
C TYR A 351 5.19 -16.43 -7.77
N ASN A 352 3.91 -16.31 -8.13
CA ASN A 352 2.87 -15.74 -7.27
C ASN A 352 2.34 -16.71 -6.19
N MET A 353 2.81 -17.97 -6.17
CA MET A 353 2.29 -19.01 -5.26
C MET A 353 3.19 -19.29 -4.06
N HIS A 354 4.38 -18.69 -3.99
CA HIS A 354 5.34 -18.95 -2.90
C HIS A 354 5.28 -17.85 -1.84
N ASP A 355 4.95 -18.22 -0.60
CA ASP A 355 4.92 -17.32 0.56
C ASP A 355 6.36 -16.96 0.97
N GLY A 356 6.94 -15.95 0.31
CA GLY A 356 8.30 -15.49 0.56
C GLY A 356 8.99 -14.84 -0.63
N PHE A 357 8.46 -15.02 -1.84
CA PHE A 357 9.02 -14.37 -3.03
C PHE A 357 7.96 -13.56 -3.74
N SER A 358 8.27 -12.31 -4.07
CA SER A 358 7.36 -11.47 -4.85
C SER A 358 8.11 -10.74 -5.95
N VAL A 359 7.48 -10.67 -7.13
CA VAL A 359 8.04 -9.95 -8.29
C VAL A 359 6.99 -9.00 -8.82
N LYS A 360 7.36 -7.72 -8.99
CA LYS A 360 6.53 -6.71 -9.63
C LYS A 360 7.25 -6.21 -10.87
N VAL A 361 6.61 -6.29 -12.03
CA VAL A 361 7.13 -5.74 -13.29
C VAL A 361 6.27 -4.54 -13.68
N LYS A 362 6.83 -3.33 -13.69
CA LYS A 362 6.08 -2.12 -14.03
C LYS A 362 6.96 -1.09 -14.75
N SER A 363 6.32 -0.05 -15.28
CA SER A 363 7.03 1.13 -15.76
C SER A 363 7.61 1.93 -14.59
N VAL A 364 8.54 2.85 -14.89
CA VAL A 364 9.07 3.81 -13.90
C VAL A 364 7.95 4.56 -13.19
N ASP A 365 6.99 5.09 -13.96
CA ASP A 365 5.83 5.83 -13.43
C ASP A 365 4.96 4.94 -12.51
N GLY A 366 4.90 3.62 -12.77
CA GLY A 366 4.16 2.66 -11.94
C GLY A 366 4.87 2.24 -10.64
N PHE A 367 6.15 2.61 -10.46
CA PHE A 367 6.98 2.27 -9.30
C PHE A 367 7.23 3.44 -8.33
N GLN A 368 6.65 4.62 -8.59
CA GLN A 368 6.95 5.86 -7.86
C GLN A 368 6.80 5.78 -6.33
N ARG A 369 5.95 4.89 -5.80
CA ARG A 369 5.72 4.73 -4.35
C ARG A 369 5.97 3.31 -3.84
N ALA A 370 6.70 2.50 -4.59
CA ALA A 370 7.03 1.14 -4.21
C ALA A 370 8.54 0.98 -4.12
N GLU A 371 9.00 0.35 -3.05
CA GLU A 371 10.39 -0.04 -2.87
C GLU A 371 10.45 -1.55 -2.72
N GLU A 372 11.50 -2.15 -3.26
CA GLU A 372 11.73 -3.59 -3.21
C GLU A 372 13.18 -3.86 -2.77
N ASP A 373 13.44 -5.05 -2.24
CA ASP A 373 14.77 -5.43 -1.76
C ASP A 373 15.79 -5.41 -2.91
N VAL A 374 15.37 -5.91 -4.07
CA VAL A 374 16.15 -5.90 -5.32
C VAL A 374 15.39 -5.17 -6.41
N ILE A 375 16.02 -4.18 -7.04
CA ILE A 375 15.51 -3.52 -8.25
C ILE A 375 16.38 -3.86 -9.45
N ILE A 376 15.73 -4.31 -10.52
CA ILE A 376 16.34 -4.58 -11.81
C ILE A 376 15.79 -3.58 -12.82
N ILE A 377 16.64 -2.68 -13.33
CA ILE A 377 16.27 -1.70 -14.36
C ILE A 377 16.64 -2.26 -15.73
N SER A 378 15.66 -2.49 -16.62
CA SER A 378 15.90 -2.77 -18.04
C SER A 378 15.81 -1.48 -18.84
N THR A 379 16.94 -1.05 -19.41
CA THR A 379 17.06 0.23 -20.12
C THR A 379 16.54 0.18 -21.55
N VAL A 380 16.47 -1.02 -22.15
CA VAL A 380 15.97 -1.34 -23.50
C VAL A 380 16.84 -0.83 -24.64
N ARG A 381 17.33 0.40 -24.53
CA ARG A 381 17.91 1.13 -25.65
C ARG A 381 19.26 0.56 -26.04
N SER A 382 19.37 0.17 -27.31
CA SER A 382 20.57 -0.41 -27.91
C SER A 382 20.70 0.04 -29.36
N ASN A 383 21.50 1.09 -29.61
CA ASN A 383 21.71 1.66 -30.93
C ASN A 383 23.04 2.43 -31.02
N LYS A 384 23.64 2.45 -32.22
CA LYS A 384 24.93 3.12 -32.49
C LYS A 384 24.87 4.64 -32.30
N ALA A 385 23.69 5.24 -32.39
CA ALA A 385 23.50 6.70 -32.28
C ALA A 385 23.51 7.22 -30.83
N GLY A 386 23.53 6.34 -29.83
CA GLY A 386 23.42 6.75 -28.42
C GLY A 386 22.05 7.33 -28.05
N SER A 387 21.01 7.10 -28.84
CA SER A 387 19.68 7.61 -28.55
C SER A 387 19.05 6.83 -27.40
N VAL A 388 18.67 7.54 -26.32
CA VAL A 388 18.10 6.89 -25.12
C VAL A 388 16.63 7.24 -24.86
N GLY A 389 16.05 8.19 -25.60
CA GLY A 389 14.60 8.45 -25.60
C GLY A 389 14.07 8.78 -24.21
N PHE A 390 13.14 7.98 -23.67
CA PHE A 390 12.50 8.25 -22.37
C PHE A 390 13.48 8.29 -21.18
N LEU A 391 14.66 7.70 -21.33
CA LEU A 391 15.73 7.72 -20.34
C LEU A 391 16.42 9.09 -20.20
N THR A 392 16.18 10.05 -21.10
CA THR A 392 16.71 11.41 -20.95
C THR A 392 16.03 12.21 -19.83
N ASN A 393 14.84 11.78 -19.39
CA ASN A 393 14.11 12.43 -18.32
C ASN A 393 14.78 12.13 -16.96
N MET A 394 15.40 13.15 -16.36
CA MET A 394 16.13 13.03 -15.09
C MET A 394 15.24 12.58 -13.92
N GLN A 395 13.99 13.03 -13.88
CA GLN A 395 13.05 12.69 -12.79
C GLN A 395 12.70 11.20 -12.80
N ARG A 396 12.52 10.63 -13.99
CA ARG A 396 12.32 9.19 -14.16
C ARG A 396 13.55 8.39 -13.74
N THR A 397 14.74 8.86 -14.11
CA THR A 397 15.98 8.25 -13.65
C THR A 397 16.09 8.30 -12.13
N ASN A 398 15.83 9.45 -11.50
CA ASN A 398 15.85 9.59 -10.04
C ASN A 398 14.88 8.63 -9.34
N VAL A 399 13.64 8.53 -9.83
CA VAL A 399 12.68 7.56 -9.30
C VAL A 399 13.22 6.15 -9.45
N ALA A 400 13.65 5.74 -10.64
CA ALA A 400 14.10 4.37 -10.89
C ALA A 400 15.32 3.96 -10.04
N LEU A 401 16.30 4.84 -9.88
CA LEU A 401 17.53 4.58 -9.11
C LEU A 401 17.28 4.48 -7.59
N THR A 402 16.18 5.07 -7.09
CA THR A 402 15.90 5.17 -5.63
C THR A 402 14.86 4.16 -5.15
N ARG A 403 14.47 3.16 -5.96
CA ARG A 403 13.48 2.15 -5.54
C ARG A 403 14.08 0.96 -4.79
N ALA A 404 15.41 0.82 -4.82
CA ALA A 404 16.11 -0.33 -4.28
C ALA A 404 16.43 -0.12 -2.80
N LYS A 405 16.12 -1.10 -1.96
CA LYS A 405 16.58 -1.10 -0.57
C LYS A 405 18.00 -1.64 -0.45
N HIS A 406 18.27 -2.80 -1.05
CA HIS A 406 19.55 -3.49 -0.88
C HIS A 406 20.37 -3.59 -2.17
N CYS A 407 19.73 -3.98 -3.29
CA CYS A 407 20.44 -4.22 -4.54
C CYS A 407 19.80 -3.48 -5.71
N LEU A 408 20.60 -2.69 -6.43
CA LEU A 408 20.24 -2.05 -7.69
C LEU A 408 21.06 -2.63 -8.85
N TRP A 409 20.39 -3.33 -9.76
CA TRP A 409 21.01 -3.92 -10.95
C TRP A 409 20.47 -3.29 -12.22
N ILE A 410 21.33 -2.62 -12.96
CA ILE A 410 20.98 -1.97 -14.23
C ILE A 410 21.39 -2.90 -15.36
N VAL A 411 20.42 -3.35 -16.16
CA VAL A 411 20.62 -4.20 -17.34
C VAL A 411 20.43 -3.34 -18.59
N GLY A 412 21.47 -3.22 -19.40
CA GLY A 412 21.42 -2.34 -20.56
C GLY A 412 22.64 -2.40 -21.47
N ASN A 413 22.56 -1.72 -22.61
CA ASN A 413 23.68 -1.60 -23.53
C ASN A 413 24.62 -0.44 -23.10
N GLY A 414 25.76 -0.78 -22.51
CA GLY A 414 26.73 0.18 -21.98
C GLY A 414 27.29 1.13 -23.04
N THR A 415 27.48 0.67 -24.28
CA THR A 415 27.95 1.51 -25.39
C THR A 415 26.93 2.59 -25.76
N THR A 416 25.65 2.21 -25.89
CA THR A 416 24.56 3.14 -26.22
C THR A 416 24.40 4.19 -25.11
N LEU A 417 24.38 3.76 -23.85
CA LEU A 417 24.21 4.66 -22.70
C LEU A 417 25.41 5.58 -22.49
N SER A 418 26.64 5.10 -22.71
CA SER A 418 27.87 5.92 -22.67
C SER A 418 27.87 7.03 -23.70
N ASN A 419 27.28 6.78 -24.89
CA ASN A 419 27.24 7.75 -25.99
C ASN A 419 26.02 8.68 -25.93
N SER A 420 25.18 8.58 -24.89
CA SER A 420 23.87 9.23 -24.84
C SER A 420 23.87 10.74 -24.61
N LYS A 421 25.01 11.33 -24.24
CA LYS A 421 25.13 12.73 -23.81
C LYS A 421 24.07 13.12 -22.76
N SER A 422 23.70 12.17 -21.91
CA SER A 422 22.67 12.30 -20.88
C SER A 422 23.23 11.89 -19.50
N VAL A 423 22.40 11.95 -18.45
CA VAL A 423 22.79 11.46 -17.11
C VAL A 423 23.27 10.00 -17.14
N TRP A 424 22.78 9.19 -18.08
CA TRP A 424 23.19 7.78 -18.22
C TRP A 424 24.65 7.60 -18.61
N GLN A 425 25.25 8.56 -19.32
CA GLN A 425 26.70 8.56 -19.56
C GLN A 425 27.46 8.69 -18.23
N LYS A 426 26.98 9.55 -17.31
CA LYS A 426 27.58 9.72 -15.99
C LYS A 426 27.38 8.47 -15.13
N ILE A 427 26.20 7.85 -15.18
CA ILE A 427 25.89 6.61 -14.46
C ILE A 427 26.82 5.47 -14.91
N VAL A 428 27.01 5.30 -16.23
CA VAL A 428 27.91 4.25 -16.74
C VAL A 428 29.36 4.54 -16.35
N LYS A 429 29.79 5.80 -16.40
CA LYS A 429 31.12 6.21 -15.94
C LYS A 429 31.31 5.93 -14.45
N ASP A 430 30.35 6.32 -13.60
CA ASP A 430 30.38 6.07 -12.15
C ASP A 430 30.48 4.56 -11.85
N ALA A 431 29.67 3.74 -12.53
CA ALA A 431 29.74 2.29 -12.37
C ALA A 431 31.13 1.72 -12.73
N ARG A 432 31.80 2.27 -13.77
CA ARG A 432 33.18 1.85 -14.12
C ARG A 432 34.19 2.32 -13.09
N ASP A 433 34.12 3.59 -12.69
CA ASP A 433 35.04 4.20 -11.73
C ASP A 433 34.98 3.49 -10.36
N ARG A 434 33.80 2.96 -9.98
CA ARG A 434 33.57 2.18 -8.76
C ARG A 434 33.80 0.67 -8.90
N GLY A 435 34.17 0.18 -10.09
CA GLY A 435 34.36 -1.26 -10.34
C GLY A 435 33.07 -2.08 -10.32
N CYS A 436 31.92 -1.45 -10.54
CA CYS A 436 30.58 -2.05 -10.56
C CYS A 436 30.03 -2.27 -11.98
N TYR A 437 30.84 -2.06 -13.02
CA TYR A 437 30.48 -2.33 -14.42
C TYR A 437 30.95 -3.73 -14.81
N PHE A 438 30.03 -4.55 -15.30
CA PHE A 438 30.27 -5.95 -15.66
C PHE A 438 29.65 -6.29 -17.00
N ASP A 439 30.22 -7.24 -17.72
CA ASP A 439 29.59 -7.83 -18.89
C ASP A 439 28.72 -9.03 -18.51
N ALA A 440 27.54 -9.18 -19.12
CA ALA A 440 26.67 -10.34 -18.89
C ALA A 440 27.35 -11.68 -19.25
N SER A 441 28.40 -11.64 -20.08
CA SER A 441 29.23 -12.80 -20.42
C SER A 441 30.12 -13.28 -19.26
N GLU A 442 30.37 -12.45 -18.23
CA GLU A 442 31.15 -12.82 -17.06
C GLU A 442 30.44 -13.83 -16.13
N ASP A 443 29.12 -13.99 -16.28
CA ASP A 443 28.33 -14.97 -15.56
C ASP A 443 27.78 -16.03 -16.53
N LYS A 444 28.11 -17.30 -16.28
CA LYS A 444 27.77 -18.41 -17.18
C LYS A 444 26.27 -18.55 -17.42
N ASP A 445 25.45 -18.35 -16.39
CA ASP A 445 23.99 -18.50 -16.52
C ASP A 445 23.37 -17.35 -17.33
N LEU A 446 23.84 -16.12 -17.11
CA LEU A 446 23.41 -14.97 -17.91
C LEU A 446 23.91 -15.08 -19.34
N SER A 447 25.18 -15.43 -19.55
CA SER A 447 25.77 -15.64 -20.87
C SER A 447 24.96 -16.64 -21.68
N ASN A 448 24.64 -17.81 -21.11
CA ASN A 448 23.82 -18.82 -21.77
C ASN A 448 22.42 -18.31 -22.11
N ALA A 449 21.79 -17.53 -21.22
CA ALA A 449 20.47 -16.96 -21.47
C ALA A 449 20.48 -15.89 -22.58
N VAL A 450 21.52 -15.05 -22.62
CA VAL A 450 21.74 -14.03 -23.64
C VAL A 450 22.01 -14.67 -24.99
N VAL A 451 22.95 -15.62 -25.07
CA VAL A 451 23.28 -16.34 -26.31
C VAL A 451 22.06 -17.07 -26.88
N LYS A 452 21.31 -17.78 -26.03
CA LYS A 452 20.07 -18.44 -26.46
C LYS A 452 19.07 -17.45 -27.04
N ALA A 453 18.90 -16.29 -26.41
CA ALA A 453 17.99 -15.26 -26.88
C ALA A 453 18.44 -14.59 -28.20
N ILE A 454 19.75 -14.47 -28.42
CA ILE A 454 20.32 -14.01 -29.69
C ILE A 454 19.98 -15.01 -30.81
N ILE A 455 20.22 -16.31 -30.58
CA ILE A 455 19.91 -17.36 -31.56
C ILE A 455 18.41 -17.36 -31.91
N GLU A 456 17.53 -17.34 -30.91
CA GLU A 456 16.07 -17.29 -31.11
C GLU A 456 15.63 -16.03 -31.89
N PHE A 457 16.33 -14.91 -31.70
CA PHE A 457 16.05 -13.67 -32.40
C PHE A 457 16.49 -13.72 -33.87
N ASP A 458 17.69 -14.22 -34.13
CA ASP A 458 18.24 -14.37 -35.48
C ASP A 458 17.38 -15.35 -36.31
N ASP A 459 16.96 -16.47 -35.72
CA ASP A 459 16.05 -17.43 -36.36
C ASP A 459 14.71 -16.77 -36.73
N ALA A 460 14.14 -15.97 -35.82
CA ALA A 460 12.89 -15.25 -36.07
C ALA A 460 13.04 -14.17 -37.16
N GLU A 461 14.15 -13.43 -37.19
CA GLU A 461 14.43 -12.48 -38.27
C GLU A 461 14.58 -13.18 -39.62
N ASN A 462 15.30 -14.30 -39.66
CA ASN A 462 15.51 -15.08 -40.88
C ASN A 462 14.17 -15.61 -41.43
N LEU A 463 13.29 -16.12 -40.58
CA LEU A 463 11.94 -16.54 -40.97
C LEU A 463 11.12 -15.38 -41.56
N VAL A 464 11.13 -14.20 -40.92
CA VAL A 464 10.42 -13.02 -41.44
C VAL A 464 10.97 -12.56 -42.78
N ARG A 465 12.30 -12.60 -42.98
CA ARG A 465 12.93 -12.27 -44.27
C ARG A 465 12.54 -13.28 -45.36
N MET A 466 12.46 -14.58 -45.05
CA MET A 466 12.02 -15.60 -45.99
C MET A 466 10.53 -15.44 -46.37
N ASP A 467 9.65 -15.16 -45.40
CA ASP A 467 8.23 -14.89 -45.68
C ASP A 467 8.03 -13.63 -46.53
N SER A 468 8.85 -12.60 -46.31
CA SER A 468 8.83 -11.35 -47.10
C SER A 468 9.26 -11.57 -48.56
N LEU A 469 10.16 -12.53 -48.81
CA LEU A 469 10.62 -12.91 -50.15
C LEU A 469 9.59 -13.78 -50.90
N HIS A 470 8.73 -14.51 -50.17
CA HIS A 470 7.66 -15.33 -50.77
C HIS A 470 6.42 -14.52 -51.17
N ILE A 471 6.21 -13.32 -50.62
CA ILE A 471 5.10 -12.42 -50.98
C ILE A 471 5.40 -11.60 -52.25
N SER A 472 6.64 -11.65 -52.76
CA SER A 472 7.03 -11.06 -54.05
C SER A 472 7.18 -12.11 -55.16
N LYS A 473 6.10 -12.83 -55.48
CA LYS A 473 5.94 -13.45 -56.81
C LYS A 473 4.66 -12.87 -57.45
N PRO A 474 4.72 -12.47 -58.72
CA PRO A 474 3.68 -11.69 -59.39
C PRO A 474 2.35 -12.43 -59.52
#